data_AF-A0A133UY43-F1
#
_entry.id   AF-A0A133UY43-F1
#
_cell.length_a   1.000
_cell.length_b   1.000
_cell.length_c   1.000
_cell.angle_alpha   90.00
_cell.angle_beta   90.00
_cell.angle_gamma   90.00
#
_symmetry.space_group_name_H-M   'P 1'
#
loop_
_entity.id
_entity.type
_entity.pdbx_description
1 polymer ?
#
loop_
_entity_poly.entity_id
_entity_poly.type
_entity_poly.pdbx_seq_one_letter_code
_entity_poly.pdbx_strand_id
1 'polypeptide(L)'
;KSFGASKLQTLKDVQLPLASPTIFASFVESAMIIFMMVVYASLIGAPGLGVEILRSLGRLRIGVGIEAGIAIALIALLLDSLLGGFHETIRG
;
A
#
# COMPACT_ATOMS: atom_id res chain seq x y z
N LYS A 1 -32.85 22.54 -4.75
CA LYS A 1 -32.42 23.18 -3.48
C LYS A 1 -33.65 23.32 -2.57
N SER A 2 -34.09 22.22 -1.95
CA SER A 2 -35.22 22.25 -1.01
C SER A 2 -35.19 20.99 -0.15
N PHE A 3 -34.34 21.04 0.86
CA PHE A 3 -34.49 20.32 2.11
C PHE A 3 -33.92 21.31 3.13
N GLY A 4 -34.70 21.71 4.14
CA GLY A 4 -34.33 22.69 5.16
C GLY A 4 -33.23 22.22 6.11
N ALA A 5 -32.35 21.34 5.66
CA ALA A 5 -31.18 20.87 6.39
C ALA A 5 -30.06 21.90 6.25
N SER A 6 -29.47 22.30 7.38
CA SER A 6 -28.26 23.13 7.40
C SER A 6 -27.19 22.47 6.52
N LYS A 7 -26.35 23.26 5.84
CA LYS A 7 -25.22 22.73 5.04
C LYS A 7 -24.36 21.74 5.82
N LEU A 8 -24.22 21.95 7.14
CA LEU A 8 -23.49 21.04 8.03
C LEU A 8 -24.21 19.70 8.25
N GLN A 9 -25.54 19.71 8.26
CA GLN A 9 -26.40 18.55 8.48
C GLN A 9 -26.39 17.66 7.23
N THR A 10 -26.52 18.24 6.03
CA THR A 10 -26.33 17.51 4.77
C THR A 10 -24.89 17.02 4.58
N LEU A 11 -23.88 17.75 5.07
CA LEU A 11 -22.48 17.31 5.03
C LEU A 11 -22.25 16.08 5.90
N LYS A 12 -22.71 16.11 7.16
CA LYS A 12 -22.49 15.03 8.13
C LYS A 12 -23.36 13.81 7.90
N ASP A 13 -24.63 14.01 7.57
CA ASP A 13 -25.60 12.91 7.56
C ASP A 13 -25.75 12.27 6.18
N VAL A 14 -25.31 12.95 5.12
CA VAL A 14 -25.45 12.46 3.74
C VAL A 14 -24.09 12.34 3.04
N GLN A 15 -23.32 13.42 2.96
CA GLN A 15 -22.07 13.41 2.17
C GLN A 15 -20.92 12.66 2.86
N LEU A 16 -20.78 12.76 4.18
CA LEU A 16 -19.77 12.03 4.96
C LEU A 16 -19.93 10.51 4.89
N PRO A 17 -21.12 9.92 5.12
CA PRO A 17 -21.30 8.48 4.98
C PRO A 17 -21.24 8.00 3.52
N LEU A 18 -21.56 8.84 2.53
CA LEU A 18 -21.38 8.51 1.11
C LEU A 18 -19.92 8.58 0.65
N ALA A 19 -19.12 9.48 1.23
CA ALA A 19 -17.71 9.67 0.89
C ALA A 19 -16.75 8.82 1.75
N SER A 20 -17.20 8.33 2.90
CA SER A 20 -16.38 7.49 3.79
C SER A 20 -15.75 6.29 3.09
N PRO A 21 -16.45 5.46 2.28
CA PRO A 21 -15.80 4.33 1.61
C PRO A 21 -14.70 4.79 0.63
N THR A 22 -14.90 5.92 -0.06
CA THR A 22 -13.91 6.48 -0.99
C THR A 22 -12.68 6.98 -0.25
N ILE A 23 -12.85 7.63 0.91
CA ILE A 23 -11.72 8.12 1.73
C ILE A 23 -10.89 6.94 2.26
N PHE A 24 -11.55 5.88 2.74
CA PHE A 24 -10.86 4.67 3.20
C PHE A 24 -10.13 3.95 2.07
N ALA A 25 -10.71 3.89 0.87
CA ALA A 25 -10.04 3.31 -0.30
C ALA A 25 -8.73 4.05 -0.63
N SER A 26 -8.75 5.39 -0.63
CA SER A 26 -7.56 6.21 -0.88
C SER A 26 -6.49 6.07 0.21
N PHE A 27 -6.88 5.85 1.47
CA PHE A 27 -5.93 5.59 2.56
C PHE A 27 -5.18 4.27 2.37
N VAL A 28 -5.90 3.22 1.98
CA VAL A 28 -5.32 1.90 1.67
C VAL A 28 -4.33 1.98 0.50
N GLU A 29 -4.67 2.73 -0.55
CA GLU A 29 -3.77 2.95 -1.69
C GLU A 29 -2.50 3.73 -1.27
N SER A 30 -2.66 4.77 -0.46
CA SER A 30 -1.52 5.56 0.03
C SER A 30 -0.56 4.70 0.85
N ALA A 31 -1.07 3.79 1.68
CA ALA A 31 -0.23 2.83 2.42
C ALA A 31 0.56 1.91 1.48
N MET A 32 -0.02 1.47 0.36
CA MET A 32 0.67 0.68 -0.66
C MET A 32 1.75 1.46 -1.40
N ILE A 33 1.49 2.72 -1.75
CA ILE A 33 2.49 3.59 -2.39
C ILE A 33 3.66 3.86 -1.44
N ILE A 34 3.41 4.08 -0.15
CA ILE A 34 4.48 4.26 0.85
C ILE A 34 5.30 2.98 1.00
N PHE A 35 4.68 1.81 0.97
CA PHE A 35 5.39 0.55 1.03
C PHE A 35 6.35 0.36 -0.17
N MET A 36 5.94 0.76 -1.37
CA MET A 36 6.83 0.76 -2.54
C MET A 36 8.07 1.60 -2.29
N MET A 37 7.93 2.78 -1.66
CA MET A 37 9.07 3.64 -1.32
C MET A 37 10.06 2.96 -0.36
N VAL A 38 9.58 2.16 0.60
CA VAL A 38 10.43 1.39 1.52
C VAL A 38 11.25 0.34 0.77
N VAL A 39 10.64 -0.36 -0.18
CA VAL A 39 11.33 -1.34 -1.04
C VAL A 39 12.40 -0.64 -1.89
N TYR A 40 12.08 0.48 -2.55
CA TYR A 40 13.06 1.26 -3.31
C TYR A 40 14.22 1.76 -2.43
N ALA A 41 13.94 2.24 -1.22
CA ALA A 41 14.98 2.69 -0.29
C ALA A 41 15.97 1.58 0.08
N SER A 42 15.49 0.34 0.21
CA SER A 42 16.38 -0.81 0.47
C SER A 42 17.29 -1.14 -0.72
N LEU A 43 16.93 -0.79 -1.96
CA LEU A 43 17.77 -0.99 -3.14
C LEU A 43 18.93 0.02 -3.25
N ILE A 44 18.81 1.19 -2.61
CA ILE A 44 19.82 2.28 -2.67
C ILE A 44 20.91 2.11 -1.60
N GLY A 45 20.84 1.06 -0.78
CA GLY A 45 21.90 0.72 0.19
C GLY A 45 21.61 1.11 1.63
N ALA A 46 20.35 1.42 1.97
CA ALA A 46 19.91 1.35 3.36
C ALA A 46 20.15 -0.09 3.89
N PRO A 47 20.61 -0.27 5.14
CA PRO A 47 20.78 -1.61 5.71
C PRO A 47 19.46 -2.38 5.62
N GLY A 48 19.44 -3.46 4.83
CA GLY A 48 18.21 -4.19 4.51
C GLY A 48 18.36 -5.18 3.35
N LEU A 49 17.25 -5.82 2.97
CA LEU A 49 17.18 -6.89 1.96
C LEU A 49 17.68 -6.48 0.56
N GLY A 50 17.61 -5.20 0.20
CA GLY A 50 18.03 -4.72 -1.12
C GLY A 50 19.56 -4.65 -1.32
N VAL A 51 20.36 -4.71 -0.25
CA VAL A 51 21.82 -4.80 -0.35
C VAL A 51 22.26 -6.10 -1.01
N GLU A 52 21.54 -7.20 -0.77
CA GLU A 52 21.86 -8.50 -1.36
C GLU A 52 21.51 -8.55 -2.85
N ILE A 53 20.44 -7.86 -3.26
CA ILE A 53 20.09 -7.66 -4.68
C ILE A 53 21.15 -6.81 -5.38
N LEU A 54 21.57 -5.70 -4.76
CA LEU A 54 22.58 -4.81 -5.33
C LEU A 54 23.95 -5.51 -5.45
N ARG A 55 24.34 -6.33 -4.47
CA ARG A 55 25.53 -7.19 -4.57
C ARG A 55 25.41 -8.26 -5.65
N SER A 56 24.24 -8.84 -5.82
CA SER A 56 23.99 -9.89 -6.82
C SER A 56 24.09 -9.35 -8.24
N LEU A 57 23.57 -8.14 -8.47
CA LEU A 57 23.75 -7.36 -9.70
C LEU A 57 25.24 -7.04 -9.95
N GLY A 58 25.95 -6.56 -8.92
CA GLY A 58 27.36 -6.16 -9.05
C GLY A 58 28.34 -7.32 -9.29
N ARG A 59 27.99 -8.56 -8.91
CA ARG A 59 28.86 -9.74 -9.07
C ARG A 59 28.43 -10.70 -10.18
N LEU A 60 27.43 -10.34 -11.01
CA LEU A 60 26.78 -11.25 -11.98
C LEU A 60 26.28 -12.57 -11.35
N ARG A 61 26.00 -12.60 -10.04
CA ARG A 61 25.50 -13.79 -9.34
C ARG A 61 23.98 -13.79 -9.40
N ILE A 62 23.45 -14.11 -10.58
CA ILE A 62 22.02 -14.08 -10.89
C ILE A 62 21.21 -14.96 -9.91
N GLY A 63 21.76 -16.11 -9.49
CA GLY A 63 21.09 -17.02 -8.55
C GLY A 63 20.72 -16.38 -7.21
N VAL A 64 21.63 -15.58 -6.63
CA VAL A 64 21.39 -14.89 -5.35
C VAL A 64 20.41 -13.72 -5.52
N GLY A 65 20.44 -13.07 -6.69
CA GLY A 65 19.50 -12.00 -7.02
C GLY A 65 18.06 -12.51 -7.17
N ILE A 66 17.88 -13.70 -7.73
CA ILE A 66 16.57 -14.34 -7.86
C ILE A 66 16.03 -14.74 -6.47
N GLU A 67 16.86 -15.34 -5.62
CA GLU A 67 16.47 -15.72 -4.25
C GLU A 67 15.97 -14.51 -3.45
N ALA A 68 16.73 -13.41 -3.48
CA ALA A 68 16.35 -12.17 -2.81
C ALA A 68 15.09 -11.53 -3.42
N GLY A 69 14.93 -11.59 -4.75
CA GLY A 69 13.73 -11.10 -5.44
C GLY A 69 12.46 -11.85 -5.05
N ILE A 70 12.53 -13.19 -4.95
CA ILE A 70 11.42 -14.04 -4.50
C ILE A 70 11.04 -13.72 -3.05
N ALA A 71 12.04 -13.53 -2.18
CA ALA A 71 11.79 -13.16 -0.78
C ALA A 71 11.01 -11.83 -0.65
N ILE A 72 11.38 -10.80 -1.43
CA ILE A 72 10.67 -9.52 -1.42
C ILE A 72 9.27 -9.65 -2.03
N ALA A 73 9.12 -10.40 -3.12
CA ALA A 73 7.83 -10.63 -3.75
C ALA A 73 6.84 -11.32 -2.79
N LEU A 74 7.30 -12.31 -2.01
CA LEU A 74 6.48 -12.96 -0.99
C LEU A 74 6.02 -11.99 0.10
N ILE A 75 6.90 -11.09 0.57
CA ILE A 75 6.54 -10.07 1.55
C ILE A 75 5.52 -9.08 0.98
N ALA A 76 5.69 -8.67 -0.28
CA ALA A 76 4.74 -7.78 -0.95
C ALA A 76 3.36 -8.44 -1.12
N LEU A 77 3.31 -9.72 -1.50
CA LEU A 77 2.06 -10.48 -1.62
C LEU A 77 1.34 -10.68 -0.27
N LEU A 78 2.11 -10.92 0.80
CA LEU A 78 1.56 -11.00 2.15
C LEU A 78 0.95 -9.68 2.59
N LEU A 79 1.62 -8.57 2.28
CA LEU A 79 1.12 -7.24 2.59
C LEU A 79 -0.14 -6.91 1.77
N ASP A 80 -0.14 -7.19 0.48
CA ASP A 80 -1.31 -7.00 -0.40
C ASP A 80 -2.53 -7.78 0.13
N SER A 81 -2.33 -9.01 0.59
CA SER A 81 -3.39 -9.82 1.21
C SER A 81 -3.94 -9.20 2.51
N LEU A 82 -3.06 -8.63 3.34
CA LEU A 82 -3.48 -7.96 4.58
C LEU A 82 -4.30 -6.71 4.32
N LEU A 83 -3.94 -5.91 3.30
CA LEU A 83 -4.71 -4.71 2.95
C LEU A 83 -5.97 -5.01 2.13
N GLY A 84 -5.94 -6.06 1.31
CA GLY A 84 -7.11 -6.57 0.59
C GLY A 84 -8.22 -7.00 1.55
N GLY A 85 -7.88 -7.69 2.65
CA GLY A 85 -8.84 -8.06 3.69
C GLY A 85 -9.50 -6.86 4.39
N PHE A 86 -8.77 -5.75 4.54
CA PHE A 86 -9.34 -4.48 5.03
C PHE A 86 -10.31 -3.85 4.03
N HIS A 87 -10.05 -3.96 2.73
CA HIS A 87 -10.93 -3.44 1.69
C HIS A 87 -12.26 -4.20 1.65
N GLU A 88 -12.23 -5.52 1.81
CA GLU A 88 -13.42 -6.38 1.79
C GLU A 88 -14.30 -6.17 3.04
N THR A 89 -13.68 -5.89 4.19
CA THR A 89 -14.38 -5.54 5.44
C THR A 89 -15.14 -4.20 5.36
N ILE A 90 -14.69 -3.25 4.54
CA ILE A 90 -15.33 -1.93 4.39
C ILE A 90 -16.47 -1.95 3.34
N ARG A 91 -16.56 -3.01 2.53
CA ARG A 91 -17.64 -3.23 1.55
C ARG A 91 -18.77 -4.13 2.05
N GLY A 92 -18.62 -4.78 3.21
CA GLY A 92 -19.62 -5.65 3.86
C GLY A 92 -20.50 -4.95 4.88
#